data_AF-A0A6J6YS21-F1
#
_entry.id   AF-A0A6J6YS21-F1
#
_cell.length_a   1.000
_cell.length_b   1.000
_cell.length_c   1.000
_cell.angle_alpha   90.00
_cell.angle_beta   90.00
_cell.angle_gamma   90.00
#
_symmetry.space_group_name_H-M   'P 1'
#
loop_
_entity.id
_entity.type
_entity.pdbx_description
1 polymer ?
#
loop_
_entity_poly.entity_id
_entity_poly.type
_entity_poly.pdbx_seq_one_letter_code
_entity_poly.pdbx_strand_id
1 'polypeptide(L)' 'MRCDGTEENGVHDVAEFDLTTPITVVASFEDGVHVLRPVGVPIEVTRRIDGDQLVWTYLGFTARLNRIEM' A
#
# COMPACT_ATOMS: atom_id res chain seq x y z
N MET A 1 1.14 2.94 -11.80
CA MET A 1 1.90 3.24 -10.58
C MET A 1 3.37 2.94 -10.76
N ARG A 2 4.26 3.74 -10.17
CA ARG A 2 5.67 3.40 -9.90
C ARG A 2 5.94 3.61 -8.41
N CYS A 3 6.81 2.80 -7.84
CA CYS A 3 7.24 2.96 -6.44
C CYS A 3 8.41 3.96 -6.33
N ASP A 4 8.26 5.15 -6.91
CA ASP A 4 9.30 6.19 -6.97
C ASP A 4 9.05 7.36 -5.99
N GLY A 5 8.02 7.27 -5.15
CA GLY A 5 7.69 8.28 -4.16
C GLY A 5 7.04 9.55 -4.72
N THR A 6 6.64 9.55 -6.01
CA THR A 6 6.01 10.71 -6.64
C THR A 6 4.49 10.57 -6.70
N GLU A 7 3.78 11.70 -6.60
CA GLU A 7 2.33 11.76 -6.82
C GLU A 7 1.96 11.54 -8.29
N GLU A 8 2.75 12.08 -9.23
CA GLU A 8 2.56 11.94 -10.68
C GLU A 8 2.49 10.47 -11.12
N ASN A 9 3.33 9.61 -10.54
CA ASN A 9 3.34 8.18 -10.83
C ASN A 9 2.59 7.34 -9.77
N GLY A 10 1.75 7.98 -8.96
CA GLY A 10 0.97 7.33 -7.91
C GLY A 10 -0.02 6.28 -8.40
N VAL A 11 -0.65 5.59 -7.45
CA VAL A 11 -1.82 4.76 -7.72
C VAL A 11 -3.05 5.65 -7.73
N HIS A 12 -3.85 5.61 -8.79
CA HIS A 12 -5.20 6.14 -8.76
C HIS A 12 -6.14 5.04 -8.27
N ASP A 13 -6.81 5.30 -7.15
CA ASP A 13 -7.66 4.34 -6.46
C ASP A 13 -8.94 5.05 -5.96
N VAL A 14 -9.79 4.31 -5.26
CA VAL A 14 -10.94 4.85 -4.52
C VAL A 14 -10.77 4.62 -3.01
N ALA A 15 -11.31 5.52 -2.20
CA ALA A 15 -11.18 5.43 -0.76
C ALA A 15 -11.96 4.24 -0.18
N GLU A 16 -11.34 3.50 0.74
CA GLU A 16 -11.92 2.28 1.34
C GLU A 16 -13.28 2.50 2.03
N PHE A 17 -13.53 3.68 2.59
CA PHE A 17 -14.73 3.93 3.40
C PHE A 17 -16.02 4.06 2.58
N ASP A 18 -15.93 4.43 1.30
CA ASP A 18 -17.09 4.61 0.41
C ASP A 18 -16.94 3.95 -0.96
N LEU A 19 -15.76 3.42 -1.27
CA LEU A 19 -15.42 2.73 -2.52
C LEU A 19 -15.68 3.57 -3.79
N THR A 20 -15.76 4.90 -3.67
CA THR A 20 -16.13 5.79 -4.77
C THR A 20 -15.38 7.10 -4.80
N THR A 21 -14.96 7.65 -3.65
CA THR A 21 -14.17 8.89 -3.60
C THR A 21 -12.79 8.64 -4.21
N PRO A 22 -12.41 9.32 -5.30
CA PRO A 22 -11.11 9.14 -5.93
C PRO A 22 -9.98 9.60 -5.01
N ILE A 23 -8.90 8.83 -4.97
CA ILE A 23 -7.67 9.15 -4.25
C ILE A 23 -6.44 8.89 -5.13
N THR A 24 -5.36 9.59 -4.82
CA THR A 24 -4.02 9.29 -5.34
C THR A 24 -3.16 8.80 -4.21
N VAL A 25 -2.47 7.68 -4.39
CA VAL A 25 -1.63 7.04 -3.38
C VAL A 25 -0.19 7.01 -3.86
N VAL A 26 0.70 7.69 -3.14
CA VAL A 26 2.13 7.65 -3.40
C VAL A 26 2.67 6.30 -2.93
N ALA A 27 3.42 5.63 -3.81
CA ALA A 27 4.09 4.37 -3.48
C ALA A 27 5.61 4.57 -3.48
N SER A 28 6.27 3.99 -2.49
CA SER A 28 7.74 3.98 -2.35
C SER A 28 8.21 2.61 -1.87
N PHE A 29 9.47 2.29 -2.16
CA PHE A 29 10.17 1.19 -1.51
C PHE A 29 11.20 1.77 -0.54
N GLU A 30 10.98 1.55 0.75
CA GLU A 30 11.79 2.10 1.85
C GLU A 30 12.30 0.91 2.65
N ASP A 31 13.63 0.73 2.70
CA ASP A 31 14.29 -0.32 3.48
C ASP A 31 13.70 -1.74 3.29
N GLY A 32 13.33 -2.08 2.06
CA GLY A 32 12.74 -3.38 1.70
C GLY A 32 11.24 -3.51 1.98
N VAL A 33 10.57 -2.43 2.39
CA VAL A 33 9.13 -2.34 2.61
C VAL A 33 8.48 -1.55 1.49
N HIS A 34 7.41 -2.08 0.90
CA HIS A 34 6.55 -1.32 0.00
C HIS A 34 5.58 -0.49 0.84
N VAL A 35 5.74 0.83 0.78
CA VAL A 35 4.96 1.79 1.57
C VAL A 35 4.02 2.56 0.65
N LEU A 36 2.78 2.73 1.09
CA LEU A 36 1.73 3.44 0.37
C LEU A 36 1.13 4.52 1.27
N ARG A 37 1.07 5.75 0.76
CA ARG A 37 0.56 6.93 1.47
C ARG A 37 -0.45 7.70 0.60
N PRO A 38 -1.75 7.67 0.92
CA PRO A 38 -2.74 8.48 0.23
C PRO A 38 -2.45 9.97 0.40
N VAL A 39 -2.50 10.74 -0.69
CA VAL A 39 -2.24 12.18 -0.67
C VAL A 39 -3.31 12.90 0.17
N GLY A 40 -2.87 13.78 1.07
CA GLY A 40 -3.76 14.59 1.91
C GLY A 40 -4.37 13.84 3.11
N VAL A 41 -4.03 12.56 3.32
CA VAL A 41 -4.55 11.77 4.44
C VAL A 41 -3.38 11.15 5.22
N PRO A 42 -3.31 11.28 6.56
CA PRO A 42 -2.20 10.77 7.37
C PRO A 42 -2.32 9.27 7.63
N ILE A 43 -2.35 8.48 6.55
CA ILE A 43 -2.43 7.01 6.58
C ILE A 43 -1.19 6.44 5.91
N GLU A 44 -0.67 5.38 6.51
CA GLU A 44 0.39 4.57 5.94
C GLU A 44 -0.08 3.11 5.85
N VAL A 45 0.11 2.53 4.67
CA VAL A 45 -0.12 1.10 4.41
C VAL A 45 1.22 0.49 4.03
N THR A 46 1.60 -0.61 4.67
CA THR A 46 2.88 -1.27 4.39
C THR A 46 2.68 -2.71 3.96
N ARG A 47 3.53 -3.15 3.04
CA ARG A 47 3.65 -4.53 2.59
C ARG A 47 5.12 -4.94 2.65
N ARG A 48 5.41 -6.04 3.32
CA ARG A 48 6.77 -6.62 3.37
C ARG A 48 6.70 -8.13 3.25
N ILE A 49 7.75 -8.73 2.71
CA ILE A 49 7.92 -10.18 2.74
C ILE A 49 8.56 -10.55 4.08
N ASP A 50 7.98 -11.52 4.77
CA ASP A 50 8.50 -12.12 6.00
C ASP A 50 8.50 -13.65 5.83
N GLY A 51 9.67 -14.21 5.57
CA GLY A 51 9.80 -15.61 5.17
C GLY A 51 9.11 -15.88 3.84
N ASP A 52 8.14 -16.79 3.85
CA ASP A 52 7.31 -17.19 2.70
C ASP A 52 5.98 -16.42 2.62
N GLN A 53 5.71 -15.51 3.58
CA GLN A 53 4.45 -14.78 3.66
C GLN A 53 4.60 -13.32 3.27
N LEU A 54 3.54 -12.76 2.69
CA LEU A 54 3.35 -11.31 2.58
C LEU A 54 2.66 -10.80 3.86
N VAL A 55 3.31 -9.88 4.56
CA VAL A 55 2.70 -9.16 5.69
C VAL A 55 2.17 -7.83 5.18
N TRP A 56 0.86 -7.62 5.30
CA TRP A 56 0.17 -6.40 4.94
C TRP A 56 -0.38 -5.73 6.20
N THR A 57 0.01 -4.47 6.44
CA THR A 57 -0.43 -3.69 7.62
C THR A 57 -1.10 -2.40 7.18
N TYR A 58 -2.26 -2.10 7.76
CA TYR A 58 -2.96 -0.83 7.60
C TYR A 58 -3.84 -0.58 8.83
N LEU A 59 -3.93 0.67 9.30
CA LEU A 59 -4.87 1.12 10.35
C LEU A 59 -5.02 0.16 11.56
N GLY A 60 -3.90 -0.32 12.12
CA GLY A 60 -3.91 -1.22 13.28
C GLY A 60 -4.28 -2.67 12.98
N PHE A 61 -4.59 -3.00 11.73
CA PHE A 61 -4.79 -4.36 11.25
C PHE A 61 -3.54 -4.90 10.56
N THR A 62 -3.27 -6.19 10.75
CA THR A 62 -2.20 -6.92 10.07
C THR A 62 -2.73 -8.23 9.50
N ALA A 63 -2.60 -8.42 8.19
CA ALA A 63 -2.80 -9.70 7.53
C ALA A 63 -1.46 -10.35 7.19
N ARG A 64 -1.42 -11.69 7.30
CA ARG A 64 -0.36 -12.55 6.76
C ARG A 64 -0.96 -13.39 5.64
N LEU A 65 -0.45 -13.22 4.43
CA LEU A 65 -0.98 -13.85 3.23
C LEU A 65 0.02 -14.89 2.73
N ASN A 66 -0.48 -16.11 2.51
CA ASN A 66 0.30 -17.16 1.85
C ASN A 66 0.38 -16.86 0.36
N ARG A 67 1.53 -17.15 -0.24
CA ARG A 67 1.66 -17.19 -1.69
C ARG A 67 0.76 -18.31 -2.24
N ILE A 68 -0.07 -17.98 -3.21
CA ILE A 68 -0.80 -18.99 -3.98
C ILE A 68 0.10 -19.51 -5.09
N GLU A 69 0.16 -20.82 -5.26
CA GLU A 69 0.76 -21.43 -6.45
C GLU A 69 -0.28 -21.42 -7.58
N MET A 70 0.16 -21.04 -8.79
CA MET A 70 -0.66 -20.95 -9.99
C MET A 70 -0.50 -22.20 -10.85
#